data_AF-A0A8S1R005-F1
#
_entry.id   AF-A0A8S1R005-F1
#
_cell.length_a   1.000
_cell.length_b   1.000
_cell.length_c   1.000
_cell.angle_alpha   90.00
_cell.angle_beta   90.00
_cell.angle_gamma   90.00
#
_symmetry.space_group_name_H-M   'P 1'
#
loop_
_entity.id
_entity.type
_entity.pdbx_description
1 polymer ?
#
loop_
_entity_poly.entity_id
_entity_poly.type
_entity_poly.pdbx_seq_one_letter_code
_entity_poly.pdbx_strand_id
1 'polypeptide(L)'
;MYQSDNNLDKLFELFKDQKTKLFQVESFITSLEQTEMTQNTLILKERLNLFKKQQLSKAEFEQLFQIDLKNRDMSQAIFNSIQKKDKNFISTQDLINLNQLYKFGYTNDQINLIMKFLGKSNQISNDQFIHVLQQQQHN
;
A
#
# COMPACT_ATOMS: atom_id res chain seq x y z
N MET A 1 -10.25 -13.10 19.63
CA MET A 1 -10.26 -12.93 18.15
C MET A 1 -11.67 -12.49 17.74
N TYR A 2 -11.91 -11.90 16.55
CA TYR A 2 -13.25 -11.65 15.94
C TYR A 2 -13.90 -10.24 15.92
N GLN A 3 -13.17 -9.11 15.97
CA GLN A 3 -13.76 -7.82 15.55
C GLN A 3 -13.29 -7.35 14.17
N SER A 4 -12.02 -7.57 13.83
CA SER A 4 -11.45 -7.20 12.53
C SER A 4 -12.04 -8.00 11.36
N ASP A 5 -12.14 -9.33 11.52
CA ASP A 5 -12.64 -10.23 10.47
C ASP A 5 -14.12 -9.97 10.15
N ASN A 6 -14.91 -9.60 11.15
CA ASN A 6 -16.34 -9.28 10.98
C ASN A 6 -16.57 -8.00 10.14
N ASN A 7 -15.62 -7.07 10.14
CA ASN A 7 -15.75 -5.83 9.37
C ASN A 7 -15.33 -6.04 7.91
N LEU A 8 -14.31 -6.86 7.66
CA LEU A 8 -13.91 -7.24 6.30
C LEU A 8 -15.00 -8.05 5.61
N ASP A 9 -15.63 -8.98 6.32
CA ASP A 9 -16.74 -9.77 5.78
C ASP A 9 -17.93 -8.90 5.38
N LYS A 10 -18.32 -7.95 6.23
CA LYS A 10 -19.38 -6.99 5.90
C LYS A 10 -19.03 -6.14 4.69
N LEU A 11 -17.77 -5.71 4.59
CA LEU A 11 -17.30 -4.92 3.46
C LEU A 11 -17.31 -5.75 2.16
N PHE A 12 -16.89 -7.01 2.23
CA PHE A 12 -16.95 -7.93 1.10
C PHE A 12 -18.39 -8.10 0.62
N GLU A 13 -19.33 -8.38 1.54
CA GLU A 13 -20.74 -8.55 1.22
C GLU A 13 -21.39 -7.30 0.61
N LEU A 14 -20.98 -6.09 1.06
CA LEU A 14 -21.53 -4.82 0.57
C LEU A 14 -21.23 -4.58 -0.92
N PHE A 15 -20.06 -5.02 -1.39
CA PHE A 15 -19.60 -4.82 -2.77
C PHE A 15 -19.57 -6.11 -3.59
N LYS A 16 -20.14 -7.20 -3.07
CA LYS A 16 -20.26 -8.47 -3.77
C LYS A 16 -21.32 -8.40 -4.85
N ASP A 17 -20.98 -8.81 -6.07
CA ASP A 17 -21.96 -8.97 -7.14
C ASP A 17 -22.86 -10.17 -6.87
N GLN A 18 -24.17 -9.96 -7.04
CA GLN A 18 -25.17 -10.95 -6.64
C GLN A 18 -25.15 -12.21 -7.52
N LYS A 19 -24.68 -12.11 -8.77
CA LYS A 19 -24.65 -13.22 -9.74
C LYS A 19 -23.38 -14.05 -9.59
N THR A 20 -22.22 -13.40 -9.62
CA THR A 20 -20.90 -14.03 -9.57
C THR A 20 -20.45 -14.38 -8.16
N LYS A 21 -21.04 -13.75 -7.14
CA LYS A 21 -20.61 -13.83 -5.74
C LYS A 21 -19.17 -13.34 -5.51
N LEU A 22 -18.63 -12.55 -6.45
CA LEU A 22 -17.30 -11.95 -6.36
C LEU A 22 -17.39 -10.47 -6.03
N PHE A 23 -16.38 -9.97 -5.34
CA PHE A 23 -16.24 -8.56 -4.98
C PHE A 23 -16.00 -7.70 -6.22
N GLN A 24 -16.76 -6.62 -6.41
CA GLN A 24 -16.61 -5.69 -7.53
C GLN A 24 -15.63 -4.56 -7.17
N VAL A 25 -14.48 -4.56 -7.84
CA VAL A 25 -13.40 -3.61 -7.56
C VAL A 25 -13.79 -2.18 -7.93
N GLU A 26 -14.40 -1.97 -9.09
CA GLU A 26 -14.74 -0.63 -9.59
C GLU A 26 -15.76 0.07 -8.70
N SER A 27 -16.80 -0.64 -8.24
CA SER A 27 -17.80 -0.10 -7.33
C SER A 27 -17.19 0.32 -5.99
N PHE A 28 -16.25 -0.48 -5.47
CA PHE A 28 -15.54 -0.16 -4.24
C PHE A 28 -14.62 1.05 -4.40
N ILE A 29 -13.82 1.13 -5.48
CA ILE A 29 -12.96 2.28 -5.76
C ILE A 29 -13.79 3.56 -5.89
N THR A 30 -14.91 3.49 -6.61
CA THR A 30 -15.82 4.63 -6.77
C THR A 30 -16.33 5.11 -5.41
N SER A 31 -16.71 4.20 -4.51
CA SER A 31 -17.13 4.56 -3.15
C SER A 31 -15.98 5.13 -2.29
N LEU A 32 -14.75 4.64 -2.45
CA LEU A 32 -13.58 5.22 -1.78
C LEU A 32 -13.35 6.67 -2.21
N GLU A 33 -13.46 6.96 -3.51
CA GLU A 33 -13.23 8.29 -4.09
C GLU A 33 -14.30 9.32 -3.73
N GLN A 34 -15.49 8.87 -3.31
CA GLN A 34 -16.55 9.73 -2.80
C GLN A 34 -16.28 10.24 -1.37
N THR A 35 -15.25 9.71 -0.71
CA THR A 35 -14.86 10.09 0.66
C THR A 35 -13.48 10.74 0.67
N GLU A 36 -13.17 11.47 1.74
CA GLU A 36 -11.81 11.98 1.93
C GLU A 36 -10.83 10.80 2.09
N MET A 37 -9.97 10.61 1.09
CA MET A 37 -9.04 9.49 1.08
C MET A 37 -7.89 9.74 2.05
N THR A 38 -7.83 8.92 3.09
CA THR A 38 -6.65 8.74 3.94
C THR A 38 -5.51 8.06 3.16
N GLN A 39 -4.29 8.13 3.68
CA GLN A 39 -3.13 7.43 3.09
C GLN A 39 -3.38 5.91 2.96
N ASN A 40 -4.07 5.31 3.94
CA ASN A 40 -4.38 3.88 3.94
C ASN A 40 -5.36 3.51 2.81
N THR A 41 -6.35 4.34 2.55
CA THR A 41 -7.29 4.15 1.43
C THR A 41 -6.61 4.42 0.08
N LEU A 42 -5.62 5.32 0.02
CA LEU A 42 -4.80 5.52 -1.18
C LEU A 42 -3.95 4.28 -1.51
N ILE A 43 -3.27 3.69 -0.52
CA ILE A 43 -2.52 2.44 -0.71
C ILE A 43 -3.45 1.32 -1.16
N LEU A 44 -4.62 1.18 -0.53
CA LEU A 44 -5.59 0.14 -0.91
C LEU A 44 -6.04 0.30 -2.36
N LYS A 45 -6.33 1.54 -2.79
CA LYS A 45 -6.65 1.85 -4.19
C LYS A 45 -5.48 1.49 -5.13
N GLU A 46 -4.25 1.85 -4.78
CA GLU A 46 -3.07 1.50 -5.57
C GLU A 46 -2.87 -0.02 -5.66
N ARG A 47 -3.08 -0.77 -4.58
CA ARG A 47 -3.03 -2.24 -4.60
C ARG A 47 -4.08 -2.84 -5.54
N LEU A 48 -5.30 -2.32 -5.50
CA LEU A 48 -6.38 -2.75 -6.40
C LEU A 48 -6.02 -2.46 -7.87
N ASN A 49 -5.43 -1.29 -8.16
CA ASN A 49 -4.96 -0.94 -9.49
C ASN A 49 -3.85 -1.88 -9.99
N LEU A 50 -2.94 -2.31 -9.11
CA LEU A 50 -1.88 -3.27 -9.43
C LEU A 50 -2.42 -4.67 -9.69
N PHE A 51 -3.46 -5.09 -8.97
CA PHE A 51 -4.11 -6.40 -9.15
C PHE A 51 -4.76 -6.55 -10.54
N LYS A 52 -5.13 -5.45 -11.20
CA LYS A 52 -5.71 -5.39 -12.56
C LYS A 52 -6.92 -6.32 -12.78
N LYS A 53 -7.59 -6.74 -11.71
CA LYS A 53 -8.80 -7.56 -11.76
C LYS A 53 -10.01 -6.67 -11.50
N GLN A 54 -11.08 -6.90 -12.26
CA GLN A 54 -12.37 -6.24 -12.04
C GLN A 54 -13.14 -6.90 -10.89
N GLN A 55 -12.87 -8.18 -10.62
CA GLN A 55 -13.57 -8.97 -9.62
C GLN A 55 -12.58 -9.80 -8.79
N LEU A 56 -12.85 -9.90 -7.48
CA LEU A 56 -12.00 -10.64 -6.54
C LEU A 56 -12.81 -11.69 -5.78
N SER A 57 -12.20 -12.86 -5.58
CA SER A 57 -12.68 -13.83 -4.60
C SER A 57 -12.47 -13.32 -3.17
N LYS A 58 -13.11 -13.95 -2.18
CA LYS A 58 -12.98 -13.58 -0.77
C LYS A 58 -11.53 -13.66 -0.28
N ALA A 59 -10.81 -14.72 -0.65
CA ALA A 59 -9.40 -14.87 -0.30
C ALA A 59 -8.52 -13.77 -0.91
N GLU A 60 -8.75 -13.40 -2.18
CA GLU A 60 -8.01 -12.30 -2.82
C GLU A 60 -8.33 -10.95 -2.20
N PHE A 61 -9.59 -10.71 -1.81
CA PHE A 61 -9.99 -9.51 -1.11
C PHE A 61 -9.31 -9.41 0.27
N GLU A 62 -9.30 -10.47 1.06
CA GLU A 62 -8.64 -10.51 2.37
C GLU A 62 -7.13 -10.23 2.26
N GLN A 63 -6.48 -10.72 1.20
CA GLN A 63 -5.07 -10.44 0.92
C GLN A 63 -4.76 -8.95 0.71
N LEU A 64 -5.74 -8.13 0.30
CA LEU A 64 -5.55 -6.67 0.15
C LEU A 64 -5.33 -5.94 1.46
N PHE A 65 -5.78 -6.52 2.57
CA PHE A 65 -5.67 -5.92 3.91
C PHE A 65 -4.47 -6.47 4.69
N GLN A 66 -3.82 -7.51 4.19
CA GLN A 66 -2.57 -8.01 4.75
C GLN A 66 -1.42 -7.06 4.40
N ILE A 67 -0.76 -6.53 5.43
CA ILE A 67 0.45 -5.73 5.28
C ILE A 67 1.64 -6.69 5.25
N ASP A 68 2.08 -7.05 4.04
CA ASP A 68 3.31 -7.79 3.83
C ASP A 68 4.29 -6.95 3.00
N LEU A 69 5.29 -6.36 3.65
CA LEU A 69 6.30 -5.54 2.99
C LEU A 69 7.26 -6.37 2.11
N LYS A 70 7.28 -7.71 2.26
CA LYS A 70 7.97 -8.59 1.31
C LYS A 70 7.24 -8.64 -0.03
N ASN A 71 5.92 -8.46 0.00
CA ASN A 71 5.13 -8.41 -1.22
C ASN A 71 5.51 -7.13 -2.00
N ARG A 72 6.07 -7.35 -3.19
CA ARG A 72 6.47 -6.27 -4.10
C ARG A 72 5.32 -5.32 -4.39
N ASP A 73 4.10 -5.83 -4.57
CA ASP A 73 2.92 -5.04 -4.89
C ASP A 73 2.50 -4.15 -3.72
N MET A 74 2.68 -4.62 -2.48
CA MET A 74 2.44 -3.79 -1.29
C MET A 74 3.45 -2.64 -1.23
N SER A 75 4.74 -2.94 -1.38
CA SER A 75 5.81 -1.94 -1.38
C SER A 75 5.67 -0.95 -2.55
N GLN A 76 5.25 -1.43 -3.72
CA GLN A 76 4.90 -0.60 -4.88
C GLN A 76 3.73 0.33 -4.57
N ALA A 77 2.64 -0.19 -3.99
CA ALA A 77 1.46 0.60 -3.66
C ALA A 77 1.77 1.67 -2.61
N ILE A 78 2.60 1.35 -1.61
CA ILE A 78 3.11 2.33 -0.64
C ILE A 78 3.87 3.43 -1.39
N PHE A 79 4.81 3.07 -2.26
CA PHE A 79 5.57 4.04 -3.05
C PHE A 79 4.66 4.96 -3.87
N ASN A 80 3.75 4.39 -4.66
CA ASN A 80 2.82 5.16 -5.50
C ASN A 80 1.94 6.10 -4.67
N SER A 81 1.54 5.68 -3.47
CA SER A 81 0.66 6.48 -2.61
C SER A 81 1.31 7.76 -2.07
N ILE A 82 2.64 7.81 -1.97
CA ILE A 82 3.39 8.97 -1.46
C ILE A 82 4.19 9.71 -2.53
N GLN A 83 4.40 9.05 -3.66
CA GLN A 83 5.02 9.64 -4.82
C GLN A 83 4.17 10.81 -5.30
N LYS A 84 4.79 11.99 -5.42
CA LYS A 84 4.12 13.14 -6.06
C LYS A 84 3.93 12.84 -7.55
N LYS A 85 2.76 13.19 -8.10
CA LYS A 85 2.36 12.87 -9.48
C LYS A 85 3.40 13.19 -10.56
N ASP A 86 4.27 14.18 -10.33
CA ASP A 86 5.28 14.64 -11.29
C ASP A 86 6.70 14.11 -11.04
N LYS A 87 6.89 13.19 -10.09
CA LYS A 87 8.23 12.73 -9.67
C LYS A 87 8.30 11.22 -9.68
N ASN A 88 9.26 10.62 -10.37
CA ASN A 88 9.54 9.17 -10.33
C ASN A 88 10.36 8.73 -9.10
N PHE A 89 10.30 9.52 -8.02
CA PHE A 89 11.14 9.38 -6.85
C PHE A 89 10.44 9.92 -5.60
N ILE A 90 10.87 9.44 -4.44
CA ILE A 90 10.46 9.95 -3.14
C ILE A 90 11.65 10.61 -2.44
N SER A 91 11.37 11.66 -1.67
CA SER A 91 12.39 12.37 -0.89
C SER A 91 12.58 11.76 0.49
N THR A 92 13.65 12.15 1.18
CA THR A 92 13.91 11.76 2.58
C THR A 92 12.72 12.08 3.49
N GLN A 93 12.09 13.25 3.29
CA GLN A 93 10.96 13.65 4.12
C GLN A 93 9.73 12.77 3.88
N ASP A 94 9.49 12.36 2.64
CA ASP A 94 8.38 11.45 2.30
C ASP A 94 8.58 10.09 2.97
N LEU A 95 9.84 9.60 3.02
CA LEU A 95 10.19 8.35 3.69
C LEU A 95 10.08 8.43 5.22
N ILE A 96 10.46 9.56 5.83
CA ILE A 96 10.26 9.80 7.27
C ILE A 96 8.77 9.79 7.62
N ASN A 97 7.95 10.50 6.83
CA ASN A 97 6.51 10.55 7.04
C ASN A 97 5.88 9.16 6.92
N LEU A 98 6.30 8.35 5.94
CA LEU A 98 5.88 6.96 5.81
C LEU A 98 6.23 6.12 7.04
N ASN A 99 7.49 6.20 7.47
CA ASN A 99 7.96 5.42 8.61
C ASN A 99 7.18 5.76 9.89
N GLN A 100 6.76 7.01 10.06
CA GLN A 100 5.88 7.42 11.16
C GLN A 100 4.46 6.89 11.02
N LEU A 101 3.87 7.00 9.82
CA LEU A 101 2.50 6.56 9.54
C LEU A 101 2.33 5.05 9.66
N TYR A 102 3.28 4.28 9.12
CA TYR A 102 3.22 2.82 9.07
C TYR A 102 4.04 2.14 10.15
N LYS A 103 4.72 2.91 10.99
CA LYS A 103 5.59 2.43 12.07
C LYS A 103 6.56 1.35 11.58
N PHE A 104 7.23 1.60 10.46
CA PHE A 104 8.18 0.65 9.89
C PHE A 104 9.39 0.39 10.82
N GLY A 105 9.62 1.25 11.81
CA GLY A 105 10.62 1.01 12.86
C GLY A 105 12.01 1.56 12.53
N TYR A 106 12.15 2.34 11.46
CA TYR A 106 13.41 3.02 11.15
C TYR A 106 13.61 4.25 12.03
N THR A 107 14.83 4.51 12.46
CA THR A 107 15.20 5.82 13.01
C THR A 107 15.42 6.83 11.87
N ASN A 108 15.34 8.13 12.18
CA ASN A 108 15.66 9.17 11.19
C ASN A 108 17.09 9.02 10.65
N ASP A 109 18.04 8.58 11.48
CA ASP A 109 19.42 8.31 11.06
C ASP A 109 19.51 7.13 10.09
N GLN A 110 18.77 6.05 10.34
CA GLN A 110 18.68 4.92 9.41
C GLN A 110 18.07 5.35 8.07
N ILE A 111 17.02 6.18 8.09
CA ILE A 111 16.41 6.73 6.88
C ILE A 111 17.41 7.61 6.13
N ASN A 112 18.12 8.50 6.82
CA ASN A 112 19.15 9.34 6.21
C ASN A 112 20.29 8.51 5.60
N LEU A 113 20.69 7.42 6.26
CA LEU A 113 21.67 6.48 5.73
C LEU A 113 21.14 5.80 4.46
N ILE A 114 19.94 5.24 4.50
CA ILE A 114 19.27 4.63 3.33
C ILE A 114 19.28 5.61 2.14
N MET A 115 18.89 6.86 2.38
CA MET A 115 18.82 7.88 1.33
C MET A 115 20.20 8.28 0.79
N LYS A 116 21.24 8.28 1.64
CA LYS A 116 22.63 8.56 1.23
C LYS A 116 23.27 7.41 0.45
N PHE A 117 22.94 6.17 0.79
CA PHE A 117 23.55 4.99 0.18
C PHE A 117 22.85 4.54 -1.09
N LEU A 118 21.53 4.68 -1.16
CA LEU A 118 20.74 4.22 -2.32
C LEU A 118 20.32 5.37 -3.22
N GLY A 119 20.15 6.58 -2.67
CA GLY A 119 19.68 7.72 -3.45
C GLY A 119 20.78 8.45 -4.20
N LYS A 120 20.45 8.97 -5.38
CA LYS A 120 21.20 10.08 -5.99
C LYS A 120 20.53 11.37 -5.52
N SER A 121 21.29 12.27 -4.89
CA SER A 121 20.78 13.58 -4.45
C SER A 121 19.59 13.52 -3.47
N ASN A 122 19.61 12.60 -2.50
CA ASN A 122 18.53 12.40 -1.50
C ASN A 122 17.16 12.06 -2.11
N GLN A 123 17.17 11.33 -3.22
CA GLN A 123 15.98 10.82 -3.89
C GLN A 123 16.16 9.32 -4.15
N ILE A 124 15.15 8.52 -3.86
CA ILE A 124 15.15 7.08 -4.17
C ILE A 124 14.05 6.75 -5.18
N SER A 125 14.40 5.92 -6.15
CA SER A 125 13.44 5.37 -7.11
C SER A 125 12.59 4.27 -6.48
N ASN A 126 11.57 3.85 -7.21
CA ASN A 126 10.70 2.76 -6.79
C ASN A 126 11.47 1.46 -6.49
N ASP A 127 12.32 0.99 -7.42
CA ASP A 127 13.05 -0.26 -7.23
C ASP A 127 13.99 -0.21 -6.02
N GLN A 128 14.61 0.95 -5.79
CA GLN A 128 15.48 1.18 -4.63
C GLN A 128 14.68 1.14 -3.32
N PHE A 129 13.50 1.75 -3.31
CA PHE A 129 12.61 1.73 -2.15
C PHE A 129 12.11 0.32 -1.82
N ILE A 130 11.69 -0.44 -2.83
CA ILE A 130 11.26 -1.84 -2.65
C ILE A 130 12.40 -2.68 -2.06
N HIS A 131 13.62 -2.49 -2.57
CA HIS A 131 14.79 -3.20 -2.09
C HIS A 131 15.06 -2.94 -0.59
N VAL A 132 14.92 -1.68 -0.14
CA VAL A 132 15.08 -1.31 1.29
C VAL A 132 14.08 -2.05 2.17
N LEU A 133 12.79 -1.99 1.81
CA LEU A 133 11.73 -2.57 2.61
C LEU A 133 11.85 -4.10 2.70
N GLN A 134 12.35 -4.74 1.65
CA GLN A 134 12.55 -6.19 1.62
C GLN A 134 13.79 -6.64 2.42
N GLN A 135 14.86 -5.85 2.46
CA GLN A 135 16.09 -6.23 3.19
C GLN A 135 15.91 -6.24 4.71
N GLN A 136 15.02 -5.44 5.27
CA GLN A 136 14.93 -5.26 6.72
C GLN A 136 14.44 -6.47 7.52
N GLN A 137 13.94 -7.52 6.86
CA GLN A 137 13.45 -8.73 7.54
C GLN A 137 14.46 -9.88 7.59
N HIS A 138 15.71 -9.63 7.22
CA HIS A 138 16.83 -10.58 7.39
C HIS A 138 17.67 -10.34 8.66
N ASN A 139 17.33 -9.32 9.46
CA ASN A 139 17.97 -9.00 10.73
C ASN A 139 17.00 -9.14 11.90
#